data_AF-A0A9D3VUW5-F1
#
_entry.id   AF-A0A9D3VUW5-F1
#
_cell.length_a   1.000
_cell.length_b   1.000
_cell.length_c   1.000
_cell.angle_alpha   90.00
_cell.angle_beta   90.00
_cell.angle_gamma   90.00
#
_symmetry.space_group_name_H-M   'P 1'
#
loop_
_entity.id
_entity.type
_entity.pdbx_description
1 polymer ?
#
loop_
_entity_poly.entity_id
_entity_poly.type
_entity_poly.pdbx_seq_one_letter_code
_entity_poly.pdbx_strand_id
1 'polypeptide(L)'
;MDQSVSGNDCKNNFCINNLIAARKSLKLSLEKSRTLGLALEKAGHMLEEINQRLPSLETVVRPICAGKDALAAVGGHINRVVGPAVAVLEVFDVVHGLEKSLPSDPMNDLPGYLSVLKCLKVALRFLGDNCGLSIQWLEDIIEYLEDNRVADGMYLSNLKTSLKGVAK
;
A
#
# COMPACT_ATOMS: atom_id res chain seq x y z
N MET A 1 -36.32 29.85 83.13
CA MET A 1 -36.01 28.58 82.43
C MET A 1 -36.00 28.88 80.94
N ASP A 2 -34.88 29.41 80.46
CA ASP A 2 -34.66 29.78 79.05
C ASP A 2 -33.65 28.79 78.46
N GLN A 3 -34.13 27.75 77.76
CA GLN A 3 -33.26 26.79 77.07
C GLN A 3 -33.72 26.47 75.63
N SER A 4 -34.82 27.05 75.14
CA SER A 4 -35.35 26.74 73.80
C SER A 4 -34.78 27.60 72.66
N VAL A 5 -34.21 28.77 72.96
CA VAL A 5 -33.75 29.73 71.93
C VAL A 5 -32.38 29.37 71.35
N SER A 6 -31.45 28.89 72.20
CA SER A 6 -30.07 28.56 71.78
C SER A 6 -29.97 27.35 70.84
N GLY A 7 -30.84 26.35 70.98
CA GLY A 7 -30.81 25.15 70.15
C GLY A 7 -31.29 25.36 68.71
N ASN A 8 -32.14 26.38 68.48
CA ASN A 8 -32.73 26.66 67.16
C ASN A 8 -31.77 27.48 66.28
N ASP A 9 -31.02 28.41 66.88
CA ASP A 9 -30.01 29.22 66.19
C ASP A 9 -28.81 28.39 65.71
N CYS A 10 -28.36 27.40 66.50
CA CYS A 10 -27.32 26.48 66.08
C CYS A 10 -27.76 25.60 64.90
N LYS A 11 -29.02 25.15 64.90
CA LYS A 11 -29.58 24.31 63.83
C LYS A 11 -29.76 25.10 62.52
N ASN A 12 -30.21 26.35 62.62
CA ASN A 12 -30.31 27.25 61.47
C ASN A 12 -28.94 27.58 60.87
N ASN A 13 -27.92 27.87 61.69
CA ASN A 13 -26.56 28.07 61.20
C ASN A 13 -25.99 26.84 60.49
N PHE A 14 -26.24 25.65 61.02
CA PHE A 14 -25.81 24.39 60.37
C PHE A 14 -26.48 24.19 59.00
N CYS A 15 -27.79 24.40 58.90
CA CYS A 15 -28.52 24.31 57.62
C CYS A 15 -28.04 25.34 56.60
N ILE A 16 -27.77 26.58 57.02
CA ILE A 16 -27.25 27.64 56.16
C ILE A 16 -25.84 27.27 55.63
N ASN A 17 -24.97 26.75 56.50
CA ASN A 17 -23.64 26.30 56.11
C ASN A 17 -23.67 25.13 55.12
N ASN A 18 -24.58 24.15 55.31
CA ASN A 18 -24.79 23.07 54.36
C ASN A 18 -25.30 23.57 53.00
N LEU A 19 -26.22 24.53 52.98
CA LEU A 19 -26.72 25.12 51.73
C LEU A 19 -25.60 25.87 50.98
N ILE A 20 -24.76 26.62 51.70
CA ILE A 20 -23.59 27.31 51.12
C ILE A 20 -22.59 26.29 50.57
N ALA A 21 -22.32 25.20 51.29
CA ALA A 21 -21.43 24.13 50.83
C ALA A 21 -21.99 23.45 49.57
N ALA A 22 -23.28 23.11 49.56
CA ALA A 22 -23.96 22.54 48.40
C ALA A 22 -23.91 23.48 47.18
N ARG A 23 -24.15 24.79 47.39
CA ARG A 23 -24.03 25.80 46.33
C ARG A 23 -22.60 25.88 45.77
N LYS A 24 -21.58 25.86 46.62
CA LYS A 24 -20.17 25.87 46.19
C LYS A 24 -19.84 24.61 45.39
N SER A 25 -20.29 23.44 45.85
CA SER A 25 -20.11 22.17 45.16
C SER A 25 -20.80 22.16 43.79
N LEU A 26 -22.03 22.66 43.70
CA LEU A 26 -22.77 22.76 42.44
C LEU A 26 -22.06 23.70 41.46
N LYS A 27 -21.56 24.85 41.93
CA LYS A 27 -20.82 25.80 41.10
C LYS A 27 -19.55 25.16 40.53
N LEU A 28 -18.79 24.44 41.36
CA LEU A 28 -17.60 23.71 40.93
C LEU A 28 -17.95 22.62 39.90
N SER A 29 -19.03 21.88 40.13
CA SER A 29 -19.51 20.85 39.19
C SER A 29 -19.94 21.47 37.85
N LEU A 30 -20.56 22.64 37.87
CA LEU A 30 -20.97 23.35 36.66
C LEU A 30 -19.75 23.84 35.86
N GLU A 31 -18.72 24.35 36.53
CA GLU A 31 -17.46 24.74 35.90
C GLU A 31 -16.76 23.52 35.26
N LYS A 32 -16.74 22.37 35.94
CA LYS A 32 -16.23 21.10 35.39
C LYS A 32 -17.03 20.63 34.16
N SER A 33 -18.36 20.72 34.22
CA SER A 33 -19.20 20.36 33.08
C SER A 33 -18.94 21.28 31.88
N ARG A 34 -18.67 22.56 32.12
CA ARG A 34 -18.37 23.54 31.06
C ARG A 34 -17.04 23.24 30.38
N THR A 35 -16.00 22.94 31.16
CA THR A 35 -14.70 22.54 30.59
C THR A 35 -14.78 21.23 29.82
N LEU A 36 -15.58 20.26 30.29
CA LEU A 36 -15.88 19.03 29.55
C LEU A 36 -16.60 19.31 28.23
N GLY A 37 -17.58 20.21 28.22
CA GLY A 37 -18.29 20.63 27.01
C GLY A 37 -17.35 21.20 25.94
N LEU A 38 -16.44 22.10 26.34
CA LEU A 38 -15.43 22.66 25.43
C LEU A 38 -14.46 21.60 24.90
N ALA A 39 -14.07 20.63 25.74
CA ALA A 39 -13.21 19.53 25.30
C ALA A 39 -13.92 18.61 24.29
N LEU A 40 -15.20 18.34 24.49
CA LEU A 40 -16.02 17.56 23.55
C LEU A 40 -16.22 18.29 22.22
N GLU A 41 -16.48 19.60 22.25
CA GLU A 41 -16.58 20.42 21.04
C GLU A 41 -15.28 20.38 20.23
N LYS A 42 -14.13 20.54 20.90
CA LYS A 42 -12.82 20.41 20.27
C LYS A 42 -12.59 19.01 19.69
N ALA A 43 -12.94 17.95 20.41
CA ALA A 43 -12.83 16.58 19.93
C ALA A 43 -13.74 16.32 18.72
N GLY A 44 -14.95 16.89 18.72
CA GLY A 44 -15.88 16.84 17.58
C GLY A 44 -15.27 17.47 16.34
N HIS A 45 -14.70 18.67 16.45
CA HIS A 45 -14.00 19.32 15.34
C HIS A 45 -12.82 18.47 14.82
N MET A 46 -12.02 17.88 15.71
CA MET A 46 -10.92 17.01 15.30
C MET A 46 -11.42 15.77 14.54
N LEU A 47 -12.54 15.18 14.97
CA LEU A 47 -13.12 14.02 14.30
C LEU A 47 -13.66 14.40 12.91
N GLU A 48 -14.31 15.55 12.78
CA GLU A 48 -14.78 16.09 11.50
C GLU A 48 -13.60 16.30 10.53
N GLU A 49 -12.49 16.86 11.02
CA GLU A 49 -11.28 17.08 10.23
C GLU A 49 -10.65 15.75 9.77
N ILE A 50 -10.58 14.75 10.65
CA ILE A 50 -10.12 13.41 10.30
C ILE A 50 -11.02 12.81 9.21
N ASN A 51 -12.33 12.91 9.38
CA ASN A 51 -13.31 12.35 8.45
C ASN A 51 -13.25 13.04 7.07
N GLN A 52 -12.95 14.35 7.03
CA GLN A 52 -12.72 15.07 5.78
C GLN A 52 -11.40 14.69 5.10
N ARG A 53 -10.34 14.38 5.87
CA ARG A 53 -9.03 13.99 5.33
C ARG A 53 -8.96 12.51 4.92
N LEU A 54 -9.77 11.65 5.51
CA LEU A 54 -9.76 10.20 5.27
C LEU A 54 -9.92 9.84 3.78
N PRO A 55 -10.86 10.41 3.01
CA PRO A 55 -11.04 10.08 1.60
C PRO A 55 -9.83 10.48 0.74
N SER A 56 -9.20 11.63 1.05
CA SER A 56 -7.98 12.07 0.37
C SER A 56 -6.84 11.08 0.64
N LEU A 57 -6.66 10.67 1.90
CA LEU A 57 -5.66 9.67 2.26
C LEU A 57 -5.95 8.31 1.61
N GLU A 58 -7.21 7.87 1.60
CA GLU A 58 -7.64 6.63 0.97
C GLU A 58 -7.36 6.66 -0.54
N THR A 59 -7.55 7.79 -1.22
CA THR A 59 -7.21 7.90 -2.64
C THR A 59 -5.71 7.77 -2.91
N VAL A 60 -4.86 8.24 -2.00
CA VAL A 60 -3.40 8.10 -2.08
C VAL A 60 -2.95 6.67 -1.76
N VAL A 61 -3.63 6.00 -0.84
CA VAL A 61 -3.31 4.63 -0.40
C VAL A 61 -4.01 3.56 -1.24
N ARG A 62 -4.95 3.94 -2.13
CA ARG A 62 -5.70 3.05 -3.03
C ARG A 62 -4.84 2.03 -3.81
N PRO A 63 -3.60 2.34 -4.24
CA PRO A 63 -2.72 1.33 -4.83
C PRO A 63 -2.37 0.17 -3.90
N ILE A 64 -2.58 0.31 -2.58
CA ILE A 64 -2.24 -0.65 -1.52
C ILE A 64 -3.52 -1.22 -0.86
N CYS A 65 -4.58 -1.43 -1.64
CA CYS A 65 -5.85 -1.98 -1.14
C CYS A 65 -5.91 -3.52 -1.07
N ALA A 66 -4.85 -4.22 -1.47
CA ALA A 66 -4.79 -5.67 -1.34
C ALA A 66 -4.88 -6.10 0.13
N GLY A 67 -5.52 -7.24 0.37
CA GLY A 67 -5.46 -7.89 1.67
C GLY A 67 -3.99 -8.10 2.10
N LYS A 68 -3.71 -7.97 3.39
CA LYS A 68 -2.35 -8.08 3.95
C LYS A 68 -1.61 -9.33 3.46
N ASP A 69 -2.32 -10.45 3.36
CA ASP A 69 -1.76 -11.73 2.92
C ASP A 69 -1.41 -11.72 1.43
N ALA A 70 -2.27 -11.13 0.58
CA ALA A 70 -2.00 -10.98 -0.85
C ALA A 70 -0.81 -10.03 -1.11
N LEU A 71 -0.71 -8.95 -0.32
CA LEU A 71 0.43 -8.03 -0.38
C LEU A 71 1.73 -8.70 0.10
N ALA A 72 1.68 -9.57 1.10
CA ALA A 72 2.84 -10.34 1.53
C ALA A 72 3.29 -11.37 0.47
N ALA A 73 2.33 -11.99 -0.23
CA ALA A 73 2.60 -13.01 -1.24
C ALA A 73 3.06 -12.42 -2.59
N VAL A 74 2.66 -11.19 -2.93
CA VAL A 74 2.88 -10.62 -4.28
C VAL A 74 4.34 -10.62 -4.70
N GLY A 75 5.28 -10.36 -3.78
CA GLY A 75 6.71 -10.37 -4.09
C GLY A 75 7.20 -11.73 -4.60
N GLY A 76 6.68 -12.82 -4.02
CA GLY A 76 6.98 -14.18 -4.47
C GLY A 76 6.40 -14.48 -5.86
N HIS A 77 5.17 -14.04 -6.12
CA HIS A 77 4.53 -14.19 -7.43
C HIS A 77 5.25 -13.40 -8.53
N ILE A 78 5.63 -12.15 -8.24
CA ILE A 78 6.43 -11.31 -9.14
C ILE A 78 7.77 -12.00 -9.43
N ASN A 79 8.50 -12.44 -8.41
CA ASN A 79 9.83 -13.03 -8.61
C ASN A 79 9.78 -14.34 -9.42
N ARG A 80 8.71 -15.14 -9.27
CA ARG A 80 8.51 -16.37 -10.03
C ARG A 80 8.32 -16.13 -11.53
N VAL A 81 7.79 -14.98 -11.91
CA VAL A 81 7.51 -14.61 -13.30
C VAL A 81 8.65 -13.79 -13.90
N VAL A 82 9.09 -12.76 -13.17
CA VAL A 82 10.08 -11.79 -13.66
C VAL A 82 11.46 -12.44 -13.76
N GLY A 83 11.86 -13.31 -12.82
CA GLY A 83 13.17 -13.95 -12.86
C GLY A 83 13.41 -14.74 -14.16
N PRO A 84 12.51 -15.66 -14.54
CA PRO A 84 12.60 -16.35 -15.82
C PRO A 84 12.54 -15.44 -17.05
N ALA A 85 11.69 -14.41 -17.05
CA ALA A 85 11.62 -13.45 -18.16
C ALA A 85 12.94 -12.66 -18.32
N VAL A 86 13.58 -12.28 -17.21
CA VAL A 86 14.90 -11.64 -17.21
C VAL A 86 15.96 -12.58 -17.78
N ALA A 87 15.96 -13.86 -17.42
CA ALA A 87 16.89 -14.83 -17.98
C ALA A 87 16.76 -14.97 -19.51
N VAL A 88 15.55 -14.86 -20.06
CA VAL A 88 15.32 -14.84 -21.51
C VAL A 88 15.93 -13.59 -22.15
N LEU A 89 15.82 -12.42 -21.50
CA LEU A 89 16.45 -11.17 -21.96
C LEU A 89 17.99 -11.26 -21.91
N GLU A 90 18.55 -11.88 -20.88
CA GLU A 90 20.00 -12.08 -20.78
C GLU A 90 20.54 -12.96 -21.92
N VAL A 91 19.82 -14.03 -22.28
CA VAL A 91 20.18 -14.86 -23.44
C VAL A 91 20.07 -14.05 -24.73
N PHE A 92 19.04 -13.21 -24.87
CA PHE A 92 18.92 -12.30 -26.01
C PHE A 92 20.10 -11.34 -26.13
N ASP A 93 20.53 -10.73 -25.03
CA ASP A 93 21.69 -9.82 -25.00
C ASP A 93 22.98 -10.53 -25.40
N VAL A 94 23.19 -11.76 -24.93
CA VAL A 94 24.34 -12.59 -25.31
C VAL A 94 24.31 -12.92 -26.81
N VAL A 95 23.15 -13.29 -27.35
CA VAL A 95 22.97 -13.54 -28.79
C VAL A 95 23.33 -12.30 -29.61
N HIS A 96 22.83 -11.14 -29.20
CA HIS A 96 23.10 -9.88 -29.89
C HIS A 96 24.58 -9.47 -29.82
N GLY A 97 25.27 -9.76 -28.71
CA GLY A 97 26.72 -9.61 -28.60
C GLY A 97 27.50 -10.57 -29.52
N LEU A 98 26.99 -11.79 -29.68
CA LEU A 98 27.59 -12.81 -30.53
C LEU A 98 27.45 -12.48 -32.03
N GLU A 99 26.33 -11.89 -32.44
CA GLU A 99 26.13 -11.37 -33.80
C GLU A 99 27.17 -10.29 -34.16
N LYS A 100 27.51 -9.40 -33.22
CA LYS A 100 28.55 -8.37 -33.41
C LYS A 100 29.95 -8.96 -33.52
N SER A 101 30.13 -10.16 -33.00
CA SER A 101 31.40 -10.90 -33.00
C SER A 101 31.58 -11.73 -34.26
N LEU A 102 30.57 -11.78 -35.14
CA LEU A 102 30.63 -12.56 -36.36
C LEU A 102 31.70 -11.97 -37.31
N PRO A 103 32.72 -12.74 -37.71
CA PRO A 103 33.74 -12.22 -38.61
C PRO A 103 33.10 -11.85 -39.96
N SER A 104 33.40 -10.65 -40.44
CA SER A 104 32.91 -10.14 -41.73
C SER A 104 33.38 -10.98 -42.92
N ASP A 105 34.51 -11.69 -42.77
CA ASP A 105 35.08 -12.59 -43.76
C ASP A 105 35.20 -14.02 -43.20
N PRO A 106 34.34 -14.96 -43.64
CA PRO A 106 34.36 -16.34 -43.18
C PRO A 106 35.60 -17.14 -43.64
N MET A 107 36.40 -16.62 -44.57
CA MET A 107 37.60 -17.30 -45.06
C MET A 107 38.80 -17.21 -44.10
N ASN A 108 38.79 -16.24 -43.18
CA ASN A 108 39.88 -16.06 -42.21
C ASN A 108 39.76 -16.96 -40.98
N ASP A 109 38.54 -17.37 -40.59
CA ASP A 109 38.29 -18.29 -39.47
C ASP A 109 36.96 -19.04 -39.65
N LEU A 110 36.94 -19.98 -40.59
CA LEU A 110 35.78 -20.82 -40.87
C LEU A 110 35.32 -21.65 -39.65
N PRO A 111 36.21 -22.27 -38.84
CA PRO A 111 35.81 -22.99 -37.62
C PRO A 111 35.14 -22.09 -36.57
N GLY A 112 35.67 -20.87 -36.35
CA GLY A 112 35.07 -19.89 -35.44
C GLY A 112 33.70 -19.43 -35.94
N TYR A 113 33.58 -19.12 -37.23
CA TYR A 113 32.32 -18.75 -37.86
C TYR A 113 31.23 -19.82 -37.71
N LEU A 114 31.56 -21.09 -37.97
CA LEU A 114 30.62 -22.22 -37.81
C LEU A 114 30.22 -22.44 -36.34
N SER A 115 31.13 -22.20 -35.41
CA SER A 115 30.86 -22.33 -33.97
C SER A 115 29.87 -21.26 -33.49
N VAL A 116 30.04 -20.01 -33.94
CA VAL A 116 29.10 -18.92 -33.66
C VAL A 116 27.73 -19.19 -34.28
N LEU A 117 27.67 -19.61 -35.55
CA LEU A 117 26.41 -19.97 -36.22
C LEU A 117 25.64 -21.07 -35.48
N LYS A 118 26.36 -22.10 -35.00
CA LYS A 118 25.75 -23.17 -34.20
C LYS A 118 25.16 -22.63 -32.90
N CYS A 119 25.88 -21.75 -32.21
CA CYS A 119 25.41 -21.11 -30.97
C CYS A 119 24.16 -20.24 -31.24
N LEU A 120 24.18 -19.39 -32.27
CA LEU A 120 23.03 -18.58 -32.69
C LEU A 120 21.80 -19.45 -32.98
N LYS A 121 21.96 -20.57 -33.69
CA LYS A 121 20.86 -21.50 -33.98
C LYS A 121 20.23 -22.08 -32.70
N VAL A 122 21.07 -22.48 -31.73
CA VAL A 122 20.59 -23.01 -30.44
C VAL A 122 19.87 -21.93 -29.64
N ALA A 123 20.44 -20.72 -29.60
CA ALA A 123 19.86 -19.63 -28.85
C ALA A 123 18.55 -19.10 -29.47
N LEU A 124 18.46 -19.03 -30.80
CA LEU A 124 17.20 -18.71 -31.50
C LEU A 124 16.09 -19.70 -31.18
N ARG A 125 16.42 -21.01 -31.10
CA ARG A 125 15.46 -22.02 -30.66
C ARG A 125 15.03 -21.78 -29.21
N PHE A 126 15.97 -21.53 -28.31
CA PHE A 126 15.67 -21.21 -26.92
C PHE A 126 14.74 -19.97 -26.81
N LEU A 127 15.05 -18.89 -27.52
CA LEU A 127 14.22 -17.68 -27.53
C LEU A 127 12.83 -17.96 -28.11
N GLY A 128 12.73 -18.71 -29.22
CA GLY A 128 11.45 -19.11 -29.80
C GLY A 128 10.60 -19.94 -28.84
N ASP A 129 11.22 -20.85 -28.08
CA ASP A 129 10.53 -21.72 -27.12
C ASP A 129 10.11 -20.96 -25.83
N ASN A 130 10.86 -19.93 -25.41
CA ASN A 130 10.69 -19.29 -24.09
C ASN A 130 10.08 -17.87 -24.12
N CYS A 131 10.15 -17.13 -25.24
CA CYS A 131 9.56 -15.79 -25.32
C CYS A 131 8.03 -15.84 -25.20
N GLY A 132 7.37 -16.80 -25.84
CA GLY A 132 5.91 -16.99 -25.72
C GLY A 132 5.50 -17.31 -24.28
N LEU A 133 6.24 -18.20 -23.62
CA LEU A 133 6.02 -18.54 -22.20
C LEU A 133 6.27 -17.34 -21.28
N SER A 134 7.29 -16.53 -21.57
CA SER A 134 7.59 -15.33 -20.78
C SER A 134 6.49 -14.29 -20.88
N ILE A 135 5.90 -14.09 -22.07
CA ILE A 135 4.74 -13.23 -22.25
C ILE A 135 3.57 -13.76 -21.43
N GLN A 136 3.27 -15.06 -21.53
CA GLN A 136 2.18 -15.68 -20.76
C GLN A 136 2.39 -15.53 -19.25
N TRP A 137 3.60 -15.76 -18.74
CA TRP A 137 3.88 -15.54 -17.31
C TRP A 137 3.66 -14.09 -16.88
N LEU A 138 4.02 -13.13 -17.74
CA LEU A 138 3.78 -11.70 -17.50
C LEU A 138 2.28 -11.35 -17.57
N GLU A 139 1.49 -12.03 -18.40
CA GLU A 139 0.03 -11.91 -18.40
C GLU A 139 -0.56 -12.46 -17.10
N ASP A 140 -0.11 -13.65 -16.67
CA ASP A 140 -0.58 -14.32 -15.45
C ASP A 140 -0.34 -13.46 -14.19
N ILE A 141 0.80 -12.75 -14.09
CA ILE A 141 1.04 -11.87 -12.94
C ILE A 141 0.13 -10.64 -12.96
N ILE A 142 -0.17 -10.09 -14.14
CA ILE A 142 -1.09 -8.95 -14.25
C ILE A 142 -2.50 -9.36 -13.84
N GLU A 143 -2.95 -10.55 -14.25
CA GLU A 143 -4.23 -11.13 -13.81
C GLU A 143 -4.24 -11.34 -12.29
N TYR A 144 -3.18 -11.92 -11.72
CA TYR A 144 -3.06 -12.07 -10.26
C TYR A 144 -3.15 -10.72 -9.52
N LEU A 145 -2.47 -9.67 -10.02
CA LEU A 145 -2.49 -8.34 -9.41
C LEU A 145 -3.90 -7.72 -9.45
N GLU A 146 -4.65 -7.97 -10.51
CA GLU A 146 -6.03 -7.51 -10.68
C GLU A 146 -7.00 -8.23 -9.75
N ASP A 147 -6.94 -9.58 -9.73
CA ASP A 147 -7.79 -10.43 -8.89
C ASP A 147 -7.63 -10.14 -7.39
N ASN A 148 -6.41 -9.80 -6.98
CA ASN A 148 -6.07 -9.52 -5.58
C ASN A 148 -6.11 -8.03 -5.23
N ARG A 149 -6.48 -7.15 -6.18
CA ARG A 149 -6.54 -5.68 -6.01
C ARG A 149 -5.23 -5.10 -5.47
N VAL A 150 -4.10 -5.64 -5.92
CA VAL A 150 -2.74 -5.25 -5.49
C VAL A 150 -2.25 -4.00 -6.20
N ALA A 151 -2.85 -3.65 -7.33
CA ALA A 151 -2.55 -2.43 -8.05
C ALA A 151 -3.83 -1.73 -8.50
N ASP A 152 -3.74 -0.42 -8.72
CA ASP A 152 -4.87 0.35 -9.23
C ASP A 152 -5.18 0.02 -10.70
N GLY A 153 -6.42 0.23 -11.10
CA GLY A 153 -6.89 -0.12 -12.45
C GLY A 153 -6.19 0.66 -13.57
N MET A 154 -5.75 1.91 -13.32
CA MET A 154 -5.02 2.69 -14.32
C MET A 154 -3.64 2.07 -14.55
N TYR A 155 -2.93 1.74 -13.48
CA TYR A 155 -1.64 1.05 -13.54
C TYR A 155 -1.75 -0.30 -14.26
N LEU A 156 -2.74 -1.12 -13.91
CA LEU A 156 -2.98 -2.40 -14.58
C LEU A 156 -3.31 -2.23 -16.07
N SER A 157 -4.11 -1.23 -16.43
CA SER A 157 -4.43 -0.95 -17.84
C SER A 157 -3.21 -0.53 -18.64
N ASN A 158 -2.30 0.26 -18.04
CA ASN A 158 -1.05 0.65 -18.67
C ASN A 158 -0.13 -0.56 -18.86
N LEU A 159 0.00 -1.42 -17.84
CA LEU A 159 0.77 -2.67 -17.94
C LEU A 159 0.23 -3.60 -19.04
N LYS A 160 -1.09 -3.82 -19.09
CA LYS A 160 -1.73 -4.61 -20.15
C LYS A 160 -1.46 -4.02 -21.54
N THR A 161 -1.48 -2.69 -21.66
CA THR A 161 -1.21 -2.00 -22.92
C THR A 161 0.25 -2.16 -23.34
N SER A 162 1.19 -1.99 -22.41
CA SER A 162 2.62 -2.23 -22.66
C SER A 162 2.87 -3.67 -23.11
N LEU A 163 2.28 -4.65 -22.43
CA LEU A 163 2.49 -6.07 -22.75
C LEU A 163 1.92 -6.45 -24.12
N LYS A 164 0.73 -5.94 -24.47
CA LYS A 164 0.16 -6.10 -25.83
C LYS A 164 1.04 -5.51 -26.93
N GLY A 165 1.85 -4.50 -26.61
CA GLY A 165 2.83 -3.93 -27.53
C GLY A 165 4.00 -4.87 -27.84
N VAL A 166 4.31 -5.81 -26.93
CA VAL A 166 5.41 -6.77 -27.05
C VAL A 166 4.97 -8.08 -27.71
N ALA A 167 3.70 -8.45 -27.58
CA ALA A 167 3.13 -9.66 -28.18
C ALA A 167 2.78 -9.53 -29.69
N LYS A 168 3.30 -8.50 -30.36
CA LYS A 168 2.94 -8.11 -31.73
C LYS A 168 4.11 -8.28 -32.69
#